data_AF-A0A3D3AEF1-F1
#
_entry.id   AF-A0A3D3AEF1-F1
#
_cell.length_a   1.000
_cell.length_b   1.000
_cell.length_c   1.000
_cell.angle_alpha   90.00
_cell.angle_beta   90.00
_cell.angle_gamma   90.00
#
_symmetry.space_group_name_H-M   'P 1'
#
loop_
_entity.id
_entity.type
_entity.pdbx_description
1 polymer ?
#
loop_
_entity_poly.entity_id
_entity_poly.type
_entity_poly.pdbx_seq_one_letter_code
_entity_poly.pdbx_strand_id
1 'polypeptide(L)'
;MNNAYYPNPYKRKAKTSYLKKLSMQLSIVLMILLVLILLKYTSGKFSAGINEKLRSTFYSDMTNKTEDAFKNMNPNFNEKIKKIFNKPGNSSFKIDFLPVDGIVTCEYGKRINPVTNNEEIHTGIDIDSPEGKNVEAVYDGVIEKVMDDKFLG
;
A
#
# COMPACT_ATOMS: atom_id res chain seq x y z
N MET A 1 -70.39 32.53 -21.99
CA MET A 1 -68.97 32.83 -21.75
C MET A 1 -68.48 31.88 -20.67
N ASN A 2 -67.90 30.73 -21.05
CA ASN A 2 -67.31 29.78 -20.11
C ASN A 2 -65.81 30.07 -19.99
N ASN A 3 -65.39 30.58 -18.84
CA ASN A 3 -64.01 30.91 -18.54
C ASN A 3 -63.29 29.63 -18.08
N ALA A 4 -62.46 29.05 -18.93
CA ALA A 4 -61.70 27.85 -18.61
C ALA A 4 -60.55 28.21 -17.64
N TYR A 5 -60.64 27.72 -16.40
CA TYR A 5 -59.56 27.82 -15.43
C TYR A 5 -58.49 26.78 -15.75
N TYR A 6 -57.39 27.21 -16.36
CA TYR A 6 -56.20 26.37 -16.56
C TYR A 6 -55.25 26.54 -15.37
N PRO A 7 -55.01 25.49 -14.55
CA PRO A 7 -54.00 25.57 -13.51
C PRO A 7 -52.60 25.53 -14.12
N ASN A 8 -51.78 26.53 -13.78
CA ASN A 8 -50.39 26.64 -14.18
C ASN A 8 -49.54 25.50 -13.55
N PRO A 9 -48.93 24.60 -14.34
CA PRO A 9 -48.24 23.41 -13.82
C PRO A 9 -46.79 23.68 -13.33
N TYR A 10 -46.27 24.91 -13.45
CA TYR A 10 -44.86 25.18 -13.14
C TYR A 10 -44.61 25.59 -11.68
N LYS A 11 -44.97 24.72 -10.72
CA LYS A 11 -44.35 24.77 -9.39
C LYS A 11 -42.96 24.12 -9.48
N ARG A 12 -41.90 24.92 -9.69
CA ARG A 12 -40.49 24.49 -9.60
C ARG A 12 -40.16 23.99 -8.18
N LYS A 13 -40.50 22.74 -7.86
CA LYS A 13 -39.94 21.99 -6.74
C LYS A 13 -38.76 21.16 -7.23
N ALA A 14 -37.53 21.67 -7.16
CA ALA A 14 -36.35 20.81 -7.43
C ALA A 14 -34.99 21.29 -6.91
N LYS A 15 -34.78 22.58 -6.57
CA LYS A 15 -33.43 23.06 -6.20
C LYS A 15 -33.07 22.78 -4.73
N THR A 16 -34.03 22.89 -3.82
CA THR A 16 -33.81 22.71 -2.37
C THR A 16 -33.53 21.27 -1.98
N SER A 17 -34.09 20.29 -2.71
CA SER A 17 -33.88 18.86 -2.42
C SER A 17 -32.45 18.43 -2.71
N TYR A 18 -31.88 18.87 -3.83
CA TYR A 18 -30.48 18.61 -4.18
C TYR A 18 -29.53 19.27 -3.18
N LEU A 19 -29.74 20.56 -2.86
CA LEU A 19 -28.92 21.29 -1.88
C LEU A 19 -29.00 20.66 -0.48
N LYS A 20 -30.16 20.13 -0.07
CA LYS A 20 -30.32 19.42 1.20
C LYS A 20 -29.56 18.09 1.21
N LYS A 21 -29.59 17.32 0.12
CA LYS A 21 -28.81 16.07 -0.03
C LYS A 21 -27.31 16.36 0.00
N LEU A 22 -26.86 17.37 -0.75
CA LEU A 22 -25.46 17.80 -0.80
C LEU A 22 -24.98 18.26 0.58
N SER A 23 -25.78 19.08 1.27
CA SER A 23 -25.48 19.51 2.64
C SER A 23 -25.38 18.33 3.61
N MET A 24 -26.26 17.34 3.51
CA MET A 24 -26.21 16.14 4.35
C MET A 24 -24.97 15.29 4.07
N GLN A 25 -24.59 15.14 2.79
CA GLN A 25 -23.37 14.45 2.39
C GLN A 25 -22.12 15.17 2.92
N LEU A 26 -22.06 16.50 2.78
CA LEU A 26 -20.98 17.33 3.34
C LEU A 26 -20.88 17.17 4.86
N SER A 27 -22.00 17.15 5.59
CA SER A 27 -22.00 16.93 7.04
C SER A 27 -21.48 15.55 7.42
N ILE A 28 -21.83 14.50 6.66
CA ILE A 28 -21.31 13.14 6.90
C ILE A 28 -19.80 13.09 6.68
N VAL A 29 -19.31 13.69 5.59
CA VAL A 29 -17.87 13.76 5.29
C VAL A 29 -17.12 14.53 6.37
N LEU A 30 -17.67 15.66 6.83
CA LEU A 30 -17.10 16.46 7.91
C LEU A 30 -17.03 15.67 9.23
N MET A 31 -18.08 14.89 9.55
CA MET A 31 -18.11 14.03 10.73
C MET A 31 -17.06 12.92 10.66
N ILE A 32 -16.90 12.27 9.51
CA ILE A 32 -15.85 11.27 9.30
C ILE A 32 -14.47 11.91 9.46
N LEU A 33 -14.24 13.09 8.89
CA LEU A 33 -12.98 13.82 9.01
C LEU A 33 -12.67 14.19 10.47
N LEU A 34 -13.66 14.67 11.22
CA LEU A 34 -13.54 14.98 12.65
C LEU A 34 -13.14 13.74 13.46
N VAL A 35 -13.79 12.60 13.19
CA VAL A 35 -13.42 11.33 13.81
C VAL A 35 -11.96 10.98 13.48
N LEU A 36 -11.55 11.05 12.22
CA LEU A 36 -10.16 10.76 11.82
C LEU A 36 -9.14 11.69 12.50
N ILE A 37 -9.47 12.98 12.68
CA ILE A 37 -8.61 13.93 13.39
C ILE A 37 -8.53 13.59 14.88
N LEU A 38 -9.65 13.23 15.52
CA LEU A 38 -9.66 12.79 16.91
C LEU A 38 -8.86 11.51 17.12
N LEU A 39 -8.95 10.55 16.18
CA LEU A 39 -8.12 9.35 16.16
C LEU A 39 -6.63 9.66 16.01
N LYS A 40 -6.28 10.65 15.19
CA LYS A 40 -4.88 11.09 15.02
C LYS A 40 -4.35 11.83 16.25
N TYR A 41 -5.19 12.65 16.89
CA TYR A 41 -4.82 13.48 18.04
C TYR A 41 -4.70 12.68 19.34
N THR A 42 -5.49 11.62 19.50
CA THR A 42 -5.34 10.69 20.61
C THR A 42 -4.16 9.75 20.37
N SER A 43 -2.95 10.22 20.70
CA SER A 43 -1.69 9.45 20.72
C SER A 43 -1.62 8.38 21.82
N GLY A 44 -2.76 7.87 22.29
CA GLY A 44 -2.86 6.80 23.27
C GLY A 44 -3.25 5.48 22.61
N LYS A 45 -2.74 4.37 23.16
CA LYS A 45 -2.97 2.91 22.93
C LYS A 45 -3.93 2.45 21.80
N PHE A 46 -5.05 3.14 21.59
CA PHE A 46 -5.95 2.96 20.44
C PHE A 46 -5.29 3.25 19.08
N SER A 47 -4.49 4.31 18.95
CA SER A 47 -3.74 4.62 17.71
C SER A 47 -2.69 3.54 17.40
N ALA A 48 -2.06 2.97 18.42
CA ALA A 48 -1.17 1.82 18.28
C ALA A 48 -1.93 0.58 17.77
N GLY A 49 -3.11 0.27 18.33
CA GLY A 49 -3.95 -0.84 17.86
C GLY A 49 -4.55 -0.63 16.46
N ILE A 50 -4.88 0.61 16.07
CA ILE A 50 -5.26 0.93 14.69
C ILE A 50 -4.08 0.74 13.75
N ASN A 51 -2.89 1.25 14.10
CA ASN A 51 -1.70 1.07 13.26
C ASN A 51 -1.31 -0.40 13.12
N GLU A 52 -1.43 -1.19 14.18
CA GLU A 52 -1.19 -2.63 14.16
C GLU A 52 -2.21 -3.35 13.27
N LYS A 53 -3.49 -2.98 13.35
CA LYS A 53 -4.55 -3.55 12.51
C LYS A 53 -4.48 -3.09 11.05
N LEU A 54 -4.07 -1.84 10.80
CA LEU A 54 -3.76 -1.35 9.46
C LEU A 54 -2.56 -2.10 8.91
N ARG A 55 -1.48 -2.23 9.69
CA ARG A 55 -0.31 -3.01 9.32
C ARG A 55 -0.70 -4.45 8.99
N SER A 56 -1.48 -5.12 9.84
CA SER A 56 -1.89 -6.50 9.57
C SER A 56 -2.88 -6.61 8.40
N THR A 57 -3.65 -5.59 8.05
CA THR A 57 -4.58 -5.63 6.90
C THR A 57 -3.90 -5.26 5.57
N PHE A 58 -2.93 -4.33 5.60
CA PHE A 58 -2.16 -3.92 4.42
C PHE A 58 -0.94 -4.81 4.15
N TYR A 59 -0.34 -5.39 5.19
CA TYR A 59 0.80 -6.32 5.11
C TYR A 59 0.42 -7.79 5.38
N SER A 60 -0.86 -8.10 5.68
CA SER A 60 -1.30 -9.50 5.52
C SER A 60 -1.09 -9.86 4.07
N ASP A 61 -0.56 -11.06 3.84
CA ASP A 61 -0.35 -11.61 2.51
C ASP A 61 -1.66 -11.59 1.74
N MET A 62 -1.89 -10.50 1.01
CA MET A 62 -2.89 -10.46 -0.03
C MET A 62 -2.48 -11.41 -1.13
N THR A 63 -1.19 -11.81 -1.23
CA THR A 63 -0.64 -12.76 -2.19
C THR A 63 -1.60 -13.91 -2.49
N ASN A 64 -2.09 -14.63 -1.48
CA ASN A 64 -2.99 -15.78 -1.69
C ASN A 64 -4.40 -15.37 -2.15
N LYS A 65 -4.99 -14.30 -1.58
CA LYS A 65 -6.32 -13.81 -1.99
C LYS A 65 -6.31 -13.11 -3.35
N THR A 66 -5.22 -12.42 -3.68
CA THR A 66 -4.99 -11.83 -5.00
C THR A 66 -4.65 -12.91 -6.00
N GLU A 67 -3.90 -13.95 -5.65
CA GLU A 67 -3.61 -15.07 -6.55
C GLU A 67 -4.89 -15.81 -6.93
N ASP A 68 -5.78 -16.09 -5.96
CA ASP A 68 -7.08 -16.70 -6.24
C ASP A 68 -8.00 -15.77 -7.04
N ALA A 69 -8.02 -14.47 -6.75
CA ALA A 69 -8.77 -13.49 -7.53
C ALA A 69 -8.22 -13.33 -8.97
N PHE A 70 -6.89 -13.37 -9.15
CA PHE A 70 -6.21 -13.32 -10.45
C PHE A 70 -6.47 -14.61 -11.25
N LYS A 71 -6.40 -15.78 -10.61
CA LYS A 71 -6.70 -17.07 -11.24
C LYS A 71 -8.16 -17.15 -11.71
N ASN A 72 -9.07 -16.56 -10.95
CA ASN A 72 -10.50 -16.47 -11.28
C ASN A 72 -10.85 -15.31 -12.21
N MET A 73 -9.89 -14.43 -12.54
CA MET A 73 -10.08 -13.37 -13.53
C MET A 73 -9.97 -13.97 -14.93
N ASN A 74 -10.92 -13.56 -15.81
CA ASN A 74 -11.15 -13.99 -17.19
C ASN A 74 -9.99 -14.81 -17.85
N PRO A 75 -10.23 -16.03 -18.35
CA PRO A 75 -9.19 -16.89 -18.94
C PRO A 75 -8.37 -16.22 -20.06
N ASN A 76 -8.97 -15.27 -20.79
CA ASN A 76 -8.28 -14.48 -21.82
C ASN A 76 -7.18 -13.54 -21.27
N PHE A 77 -7.27 -13.18 -19.98
CA PHE A 77 -6.25 -12.41 -19.28
C PHE A 77 -5.04 -13.28 -18.95
N ASN A 78 -5.26 -14.51 -18.47
CA ASN A 78 -4.19 -15.46 -18.15
C ASN A 78 -3.34 -15.82 -19.38
N GLU A 79 -3.95 -15.94 -20.56
CA GLU A 79 -3.19 -16.17 -21.81
C GLU A 79 -2.34 -14.96 -22.22
N LYS A 80 -2.86 -13.73 -22.06
CA LYS A 80 -2.10 -12.50 -22.33
C LYS A 80 -0.97 -12.30 -21.34
N ILE A 81 -1.22 -12.54 -20.06
CA ILE A 81 -0.23 -12.53 -18.98
C ILE A 81 0.86 -13.56 -19.28
N LYS A 82 0.52 -14.83 -19.54
CA LYS A 82 1.51 -15.86 -19.89
C LYS A 82 2.36 -15.48 -21.09
N LYS A 83 1.78 -14.86 -22.13
CA LYS A 83 2.56 -14.38 -23.29
C LYS A 83 3.50 -13.22 -22.96
N ILE A 84 3.16 -12.39 -21.98
CA ILE A 84 4.02 -11.30 -21.51
C ILE A 84 5.14 -11.84 -20.61
N PHE A 85 4.83 -12.73 -19.66
CA PHE A 85 5.82 -13.33 -18.75
C PHE A 85 6.75 -14.33 -19.44
N ASN A 86 6.24 -15.11 -20.40
CA ASN A 86 7.04 -16.07 -21.17
C ASN A 86 7.72 -15.44 -22.39
N LYS A 87 7.70 -14.10 -22.55
CA LYS A 87 8.47 -13.43 -23.59
C LYS A 87 9.96 -13.51 -23.22
N PRO A 88 10.81 -14.22 -24.00
CA PRO A 88 12.24 -14.29 -23.74
C PRO A 88 12.82 -12.90 -24.00
N GLY A 89 13.04 -12.14 -22.94
CA GLY A 89 13.37 -10.71 -23.01
C GLY A 89 12.95 -9.93 -21.77
N ASN A 90 12.04 -10.48 -20.95
CA ASN A 90 11.92 -10.06 -19.55
C ASN A 90 13.01 -10.79 -18.77
N SER A 91 14.23 -10.28 -18.88
CA SER A 91 15.36 -10.65 -18.02
C SER A 91 14.87 -10.68 -16.58
N SER A 92 14.71 -11.89 -16.03
CA SER A 92 14.61 -12.04 -14.59
C SER A 92 15.82 -11.31 -14.02
N PHE A 93 15.58 -10.30 -13.19
CA PHE A 93 16.62 -9.59 -12.49
C PHE A 93 17.41 -10.65 -11.70
N LYS A 94 18.58 -11.00 -12.23
CA LYS A 94 19.49 -11.98 -11.66
C LYS A 94 20.64 -11.19 -11.10
N ILE A 95 20.77 -11.19 -9.77
CA ILE A 95 21.98 -10.72 -9.13
C ILE A 95 23.04 -11.79 -9.42
N ASP A 96 24.05 -11.43 -10.22
CA ASP A 96 25.10 -12.37 -10.62
C ASP A 96 26.14 -12.58 -9.50
N PHE A 97 26.28 -11.62 -8.58
CA PHE A 97 27.21 -11.67 -7.44
C PHE A 97 26.73 -10.82 -6.25
N LEU A 98 27.19 -11.15 -5.04
CA LEU A 98 26.90 -10.40 -3.82
C LEU A 98 27.77 -9.13 -3.73
N PRO A 99 27.29 -8.05 -3.08
CA PRO A 99 28.05 -6.81 -2.95
C PRO A 99 29.29 -6.95 -2.05
N VAL A 100 29.41 -8.03 -1.27
CA VAL A 100 30.58 -8.34 -0.44
C VAL A 100 30.73 -9.85 -0.31
N ASP A 101 31.98 -10.33 -0.21
CA ASP A 101 32.30 -11.73 0.10
C ASP A 101 31.74 -12.11 1.47
N GLY A 102 30.86 -13.10 1.54
CA GLY A 102 30.31 -13.54 2.82
C GLY A 102 29.17 -14.54 2.68
N ILE A 103 28.53 -14.83 3.81
CA ILE A 103 27.38 -15.74 3.88
C ILE A 103 26.14 -14.93 4.23
N VAL A 104 25.06 -15.09 3.47
CA VAL A 104 23.77 -14.50 3.82
C VAL A 104 23.26 -15.15 5.11
N THR A 105 23.17 -14.38 6.19
CA THR A 105 22.70 -14.86 7.50
C THR A 105 21.21 -14.58 7.72
N CYS A 106 20.70 -13.50 7.13
CA CYS A 106 19.28 -13.16 7.15
C CYS A 106 18.79 -12.82 5.74
N GLU A 107 17.77 -13.55 5.30
CA GLU A 107 17.11 -13.28 4.03
C GLU A 107 16.15 -12.08 4.13
N TYR A 108 15.74 -11.57 2.97
CA TYR A 108 14.67 -10.59 2.84
C TYR A 108 13.32 -11.23 3.17
N GLY A 109 12.46 -10.51 3.89
CA GLY A 109 11.07 -10.93 4.07
C GLY A 109 10.61 -10.92 5.52
N LYS A 110 9.52 -11.66 5.81
CA LYS A 110 8.89 -11.69 7.12
C LYS A 110 9.76 -12.41 8.13
N ARG A 111 10.02 -11.77 9.27
CA ARG A 111 10.68 -12.38 10.43
C ARG A 111 9.95 -12.02 11.71
N ILE A 112 10.06 -12.89 12.70
CA ILE A 112 9.63 -12.57 14.06
C ILE A 112 10.80 -11.90 14.75
N ASN A 113 10.62 -10.67 15.21
CA ASN A 113 11.64 -9.98 15.97
C ASN A 113 11.83 -10.68 17.32
N PRO A 114 13.05 -11.16 17.66
CA PRO A 114 13.27 -11.97 18.85
C PRO A 114 13.13 -11.17 20.15
N VAL A 115 13.17 -9.85 20.10
CA VAL A 115 13.06 -8.96 21.27
C VAL A 115 11.61 -8.53 21.52
N THR A 116 10.88 -8.20 20.46
CA THR A 116 9.50 -7.68 20.57
C THR A 116 8.44 -8.76 20.35
N ASN A 117 8.83 -9.92 19.82
CA ASN A 117 7.97 -11.04 19.41
C ASN A 117 6.88 -10.65 18.39
N ASN A 118 7.09 -9.54 17.69
CA ASN A 118 6.20 -9.04 16.64
C ASN A 118 6.70 -9.49 15.26
N GLU A 119 5.76 -9.73 14.35
CA GLU A 119 6.08 -9.93 12.93
C GLU A 119 6.54 -8.61 12.31
N GLU A 120 7.75 -8.61 11.77
CA GLU A 120 8.39 -7.47 11.11
C GLU A 120 8.91 -7.90 9.74
N ILE A 121 8.98 -6.97 8.80
CA ILE A 121 9.57 -7.22 7.48
C ILE A 121 11.02 -6.78 7.52
N HIS A 122 11.93 -7.73 7.30
CA HIS A 122 13.33 -7.45 7.00
C HIS A 122 13.43 -6.94 5.55
N THR A 123 13.76 -5.66 5.39
CA THR A 123 13.74 -4.98 4.10
C THR A 123 15.03 -5.14 3.29
N GLY A 124 15.99 -5.88 3.81
CA GLY A 124 17.29 -6.13 3.18
C GLY A 124 17.74 -7.57 3.38
N ILE A 125 19.03 -7.80 3.13
CA ILE A 125 19.72 -9.05 3.47
C ILE A 125 20.90 -8.71 4.37
N ASP A 126 21.20 -9.60 5.31
CA ASP A 126 22.41 -9.48 6.13
C ASP A 126 23.45 -10.44 5.58
N ILE A 127 24.66 -9.94 5.33
CA ILE A 127 25.78 -10.72 4.84
C ILE A 127 26.87 -10.69 5.92
N ASP A 128 27.18 -11.85 6.49
CA ASP A 128 28.29 -12.00 7.42
C ASP A 128 29.61 -12.00 6.64
N SER A 129 30.43 -10.98 6.90
CA SER A 129 31.70 -10.71 6.25
C SER A 129 32.68 -10.14 7.28
N PRO A 130 33.99 -10.44 7.19
CA PRO A 130 35.01 -9.81 8.01
C PRO A 130 34.99 -8.27 7.91
N GLU A 131 35.30 -7.61 9.03
CA GLU A 131 35.42 -6.16 9.10
C GLU A 131 36.52 -5.64 8.15
N GLY A 132 36.29 -4.46 7.55
CA GLY A 132 37.25 -3.83 6.63
C GLY A 132 37.25 -4.40 5.21
N LYS A 133 36.33 -5.33 4.89
CA LYS A 133 36.10 -5.79 3.52
C LYS A 133 35.49 -4.69 2.65
N ASN A 134 35.88 -4.66 1.38
CA ASN A 134 35.33 -3.74 0.40
C ASN A 134 33.90 -4.16 0.05
N VAL A 135 32.99 -3.19 0.03
CA VAL A 135 31.62 -3.36 -0.46
C VAL A 135 31.54 -2.73 -1.85
N GLU A 136 31.10 -3.53 -2.83
CA GLU A 136 31.06 -3.16 -4.23
C GLU A 136 29.62 -2.96 -4.71
N ALA A 137 29.45 -2.11 -5.72
CA ALA A 137 28.16 -1.93 -6.38
C ALA A 137 27.86 -3.15 -7.26
N VAL A 138 26.66 -3.71 -7.12
CA VAL A 138 26.22 -4.86 -7.93
C VAL A 138 26.03 -4.47 -9.40
N TYR A 139 25.73 -3.19 -9.68
CA TYR A 139 25.51 -2.65 -11.01
C TYR A 139 26.01 -1.22 -11.15
N ASP A 140 26.22 -0.79 -12.39
CA ASP A 140 26.53 0.58 -12.73
C ASP A 140 25.40 1.55 -12.31
N GLY A 141 25.79 2.72 -11.83
CA GLY A 141 24.84 3.74 -11.39
C GLY A 141 25.50 5.06 -11.03
N VAL A 142 24.69 5.98 -10.50
CA VAL A 142 25.14 7.27 -9.99
C VAL A 142 24.78 7.35 -8.51
N ILE A 143 25.73 7.77 -7.68
CA ILE A 143 25.51 7.92 -6.23
C ILE A 143 24.50 9.04 -6.00
N GLU A 144 23.36 8.70 -5.41
CA GLU A 144 22.32 9.67 -5.05
C GLU A 144 22.57 10.32 -3.69
N LYS A 145 23.09 9.56 -2.72
CA LYS A 145 23.21 9.99 -1.32
C LYS A 145 24.35 9.27 -0.60
N VAL A 146 25.04 9.99 0.29
CA VAL A 146 25.99 9.46 1.27
C VAL A 146 25.55 9.94 2.65
N MET A 147 25.45 9.04 3.63
CA MET A 147 25.04 9.35 5.00
C MET A 147 25.71 8.41 6.00
N ASP A 148 25.78 8.89 7.24
CA ASP A 148 26.23 8.17 8.44
C ASP A 148 24.99 8.02 9.34
N ASP A 149 24.67 6.79 9.75
CA ASP A 149 23.51 6.49 10.58
C ASP A 149 23.94 5.88 11.91
N LYS A 150 23.59 6.56 13.00
CA LYS A 150 23.95 6.16 14.37
C LYS A 150 23.60 4.71 14.73
N PHE A 151 22.60 4.11 14.09
CA PHE A 151 22.15 2.74 14.39
C PHE A 151 22.72 1.70 13.42
N LEU A 152 23.09 2.08 12.19
CA LEU A 152 23.55 1.17 11.14
C LEU A 152 25.03 1.32 10.76
N GLY A 153 25.69 2.38 11.22
CA GLY A 153 27.05 2.76 10.84
C GLY A 153 27.13 4.23 10.48
#